data_AF-K0T9B3-F1
#
_entry.id   AF-K0T9B3-F1
#
_cell.length_a   1.000
_cell.length_b   1.000
_cell.length_c   1.000
_cell.angle_alpha   90.00
_cell.angle_beta   90.00
_cell.angle_gamma   90.00
#
_symmetry.space_group_name_H-M   'P 1'
#
loop_
_entity.id
_entity.type
_entity.pdbx_description
1 polymer ?
#
loop_
_entity_poly.entity_id
_entity_poly.type
_entity_poly.pdbx_seq_one_letter_code
_entity_poly.pdbx_strand_id
1 'polypeptide(L)'
;MSLSSRRWALALLCMSTPYERNEVLAFTTGIPPCQSTQVNVATRTCSSTSRRRRSLHHIRKLAADNTDGSTNKTTGDTLRASTGIRPSLHPITINCVAEALLLRSRSRLGKKQENGDPITIDTSDSSVEALQVAITAGGIAVNAIDQRNKSADADGDGENAVLDTSEQQTVSGRVVGVVMRLPELESLLVDKVKGVGWVSKYGEEESFGLLRSEVKDSEGDSGQLAEQLQLNPLLRMNRAECLLALFIDTVEKPQLERIGQRVPDSSRVDFIDADRLEVLVAED
;
A
#
# COMPACT_ATOMS: atom_id res chain seq x y z
N MET A 1 58.52 -0.30 40.44
CA MET A 1 57.49 -1.13 39.80
C MET A 1 56.23 -0.28 39.63
N SER A 2 55.67 -0.27 38.41
CA SER A 2 54.29 0.11 38.01
C SER A 2 53.85 1.58 38.23
N LEU A 3 53.88 2.43 37.19
CA LEU A 3 52.78 2.72 36.23
C LEU A 3 51.59 3.43 36.92
N SER A 4 51.46 4.76 36.82
CA SER A 4 51.12 5.57 35.63
C SER A 4 49.60 5.65 35.36
N SER A 5 49.10 6.89 35.52
CA SER A 5 48.18 7.58 34.61
C SER A 5 46.66 7.38 34.69
N ARG A 6 45.99 8.52 34.38
CA ARG A 6 44.59 8.79 33.98
C ARG A 6 43.67 9.09 35.17
N ARG A 7 43.33 10.35 35.52
CA ARG A 7 43.07 11.60 34.78
C ARG A 7 41.80 11.52 33.89
N TRP A 8 40.78 12.28 34.30
CA TRP A 8 39.58 12.79 33.60
C TRP A 8 38.38 11.86 33.36
N ALA A 9 37.27 12.11 34.05
CA ALA A 9 35.94 12.45 33.46
C ALA A 9 34.83 12.30 34.53
N LEU A 10 34.50 13.41 35.19
CA LEU A 10 33.40 13.52 36.14
C LEU A 10 32.73 14.86 35.86
N ALA A 11 31.77 14.91 34.94
CA ALA A 11 30.75 15.94 34.82
C ALA A 11 29.79 15.66 33.65
N LEU A 12 28.51 15.97 33.86
CA LEU A 12 27.36 16.02 32.93
C LEU A 12 26.71 14.69 32.52
N LEU A 13 25.60 14.35 33.17
CA LEU A 13 24.26 14.61 32.61
C LEU A 13 23.17 14.34 33.67
N CYS A 14 22.72 15.42 34.33
CA CYS A 14 21.31 15.59 34.66
C CYS A 14 20.59 15.99 33.38
N MET A 15 19.43 15.39 33.11
CA MET A 15 18.17 16.07 32.77
C MET A 15 17.19 14.99 32.28
N SER A 16 16.38 14.52 33.21
CA SER A 16 15.08 13.94 32.93
C SER A 16 14.20 15.02 32.30
N THR A 17 13.56 14.72 31.18
CA THR A 17 12.34 15.43 30.76
C THR A 17 11.23 14.42 30.47
N PRO A 18 10.00 14.68 30.96
CA PRO A 18 8.84 13.83 30.75
C PRO A 18 8.26 14.07 29.34
N TYR A 19 7.88 12.98 28.67
CA TYR A 19 7.12 13.02 27.43
C TYR A 19 5.66 13.38 27.76
N GLU A 20 5.27 14.60 27.42
CA GLU A 20 3.92 15.12 27.61
C GLU A 20 2.92 14.42 26.68
N ARG A 21 1.81 14.00 27.28
CA ARG A 21 0.55 13.69 26.62
C ARG A 21 0.04 14.96 25.93
N ASN A 22 -0.26 14.88 24.63
CA ASN A 22 -1.19 15.80 24.00
C ASN A 22 -2.39 15.04 23.40
N GLU A 23 -3.49 15.20 24.12
CA GLU A 23 -4.84 15.51 23.68
C GLU A 23 -5.44 14.75 22.49
N VAL A 24 -6.35 13.85 22.88
CA VAL A 24 -7.51 13.39 22.12
C VAL A 24 -8.38 14.60 21.76
N LEU A 25 -8.31 15.07 20.51
CA LEU A 25 -9.32 15.95 19.95
C LEU A 25 -10.54 15.11 19.54
N ALA A 26 -11.57 15.16 20.39
CA ALA A 26 -12.90 14.67 20.07
C ALA A 26 -13.47 15.44 18.87
N PHE A 27 -13.75 14.70 17.80
CA PHE A 27 -14.39 15.20 16.58
C PHE A 27 -15.89 15.45 16.89
N THR A 28 -16.22 16.64 17.40
CA THR A 28 -17.61 17.06 17.55
C THR A 28 -18.15 17.57 16.22
N THR A 29 -19.22 16.95 15.75
CA THR A 29 -19.99 17.29 14.56
C THR A 29 -20.49 18.74 14.62
N GLY A 30 -19.92 19.61 13.78
CA GLY A 30 -20.46 20.93 13.47
C GLY A 30 -20.51 21.08 11.95
N ILE A 31 -21.70 20.92 11.38
CA ILE A 31 -21.99 21.19 9.96
C ILE A 31 -22.28 22.70 9.84
N PRO A 32 -21.42 23.51 9.19
CA PRO A 32 -21.80 24.85 8.77
C PRO A 32 -22.55 24.83 7.43
N PRO A 33 -23.52 25.75 7.23
CA PRO A 33 -24.38 25.76 6.06
C PRO A 33 -23.66 26.23 4.78
N CYS A 34 -24.01 25.55 3.67
CA CYS A 34 -23.67 25.88 2.29
C CYS A 34 -23.81 27.39 2.00
N GLN A 35 -22.71 28.02 1.61
CA GLN A 35 -22.76 29.26 0.82
C GLN A 35 -22.48 28.92 -0.63
N SER A 36 -23.49 29.14 -1.45
CA SER A 36 -23.49 28.99 -2.89
C SER A 36 -22.62 30.07 -3.54
N THR A 37 -21.41 29.72 -3.94
CA THR A 37 -20.61 30.57 -4.83
C THR A 37 -21.01 30.26 -6.27
N GLN A 38 -21.65 31.25 -6.92
CA GLN A 38 -21.99 31.23 -8.33
C GLN A 38 -20.72 31.24 -9.18
N VAL A 39 -20.48 30.17 -9.94
CA VAL A 39 -19.46 30.14 -11.00
C VAL A 39 -20.14 30.49 -12.31
N ASN A 40 -19.77 31.65 -12.87
CA ASN A 40 -20.19 32.14 -14.17
C ASN A 40 -19.70 31.18 -15.28
N VAL A 41 -20.65 30.54 -15.96
CA VAL A 41 -20.43 29.74 -17.17
C VAL A 41 -20.20 30.68 -18.34
N ALA A 42 -18.94 30.78 -18.79
CA ALA A 42 -18.60 31.42 -20.04
C ALA A 42 -18.91 30.48 -21.22
N THR A 43 -19.98 30.78 -21.93
CA THR A 43 -20.35 30.22 -23.23
C THR A 43 -19.25 30.49 -24.26
N ARG A 44 -18.63 29.44 -24.80
CA ARG A 44 -17.91 29.48 -26.08
C ARG A 44 -18.67 28.68 -27.13
N THR A 45 -19.26 29.42 -28.04
CA THR A 45 -19.77 29.00 -29.34
C THR A 45 -18.62 28.59 -30.26
N CYS A 46 -18.66 27.38 -30.81
CA CYS A 46 -17.94 27.04 -32.04
C CYS A 46 -18.88 26.26 -32.95
N SER A 47 -19.26 26.91 -34.03
CA SER A 47 -20.01 26.40 -35.17
C SER A 47 -19.04 25.74 -36.16
N SER A 48 -19.32 24.50 -36.54
CA SER A 48 -18.94 23.98 -37.85
C SER A 48 -19.79 22.77 -38.26
N THR A 49 -20.59 23.04 -39.29
CA THR A 49 -21.26 22.13 -40.22
C THR A 49 -20.38 20.99 -40.72
N SER A 50 -20.88 19.74 -40.73
CA SER A 50 -20.82 18.91 -41.94
C SER A 50 -21.79 17.71 -41.90
N ARG A 51 -22.39 17.47 -43.07
CA ARG A 51 -23.40 16.45 -43.40
C ARG A 51 -22.83 15.03 -43.31
N ARG A 52 -23.64 14.08 -42.81
CA ARG A 52 -23.90 12.83 -43.55
C ARG A 52 -25.21 12.15 -43.12
N ARG A 53 -26.14 12.16 -44.07
CA ARG A 53 -27.33 11.29 -44.16
C ARG A 53 -26.92 9.83 -44.33
N ARG A 54 -27.72 8.93 -43.76
CA ARG A 54 -28.08 7.53 -44.13
C ARG A 54 -28.26 6.76 -42.81
N SER A 55 -29.23 5.90 -42.55
CA SER A 55 -30.41 5.43 -43.28
C SER A 55 -31.17 4.58 -42.26
N LEU A 56 -32.41 4.93 -41.96
CA LEU A 56 -33.33 4.14 -41.11
C LEU A 56 -34.01 3.09 -41.98
N HIS A 57 -33.56 1.84 -41.92
CA HIS A 57 -34.34 0.67 -42.36
C HIS A 57 -33.75 -0.60 -41.73
N HIS A 58 -34.34 -1.10 -40.64
CA HIS A 58 -34.90 -2.45 -40.58
C HIS A 58 -35.42 -2.76 -39.16
N ILE A 59 -36.75 -2.73 -39.06
CA ILE A 59 -37.53 -3.41 -38.04
C ILE A 59 -37.91 -4.78 -38.61
N ARG A 60 -37.94 -5.79 -37.73
CA ARG A 60 -38.53 -7.15 -37.85
C ARG A 60 -37.77 -8.20 -38.65
N LYS A 61 -37.21 -9.19 -37.93
CA LYS A 61 -37.42 -10.61 -38.23
C LYS A 61 -37.18 -11.51 -37.00
N LEU A 62 -38.27 -12.10 -36.50
CA LEU A 62 -38.47 -13.48 -35.99
C LEU A 62 -37.39 -14.03 -35.01
N ALA A 63 -37.66 -14.30 -33.72
CA ALA A 63 -38.59 -15.28 -33.13
C ALA A 63 -38.42 -16.71 -33.68
N ALA A 64 -37.52 -17.46 -33.01
CA ALA A 64 -37.31 -18.93 -32.93
C ALA A 64 -35.81 -19.06 -32.58
N ASP A 65 -35.34 -19.71 -31.52
CA ASP A 65 -35.71 -21.01 -30.99
C ASP A 65 -35.04 -21.09 -29.60
N ASN A 66 -35.84 -21.25 -28.53
CA ASN A 66 -35.36 -21.31 -27.15
C ASN A 66 -35.76 -22.68 -26.59
N THR A 67 -34.98 -23.70 -26.93
CA THR A 67 -34.97 -25.01 -26.25
C THR A 67 -33.63 -25.18 -25.57
N ASP A 68 -33.64 -24.70 -24.32
CA ASP A 68 -33.27 -25.43 -23.11
C ASP A 68 -32.25 -26.57 -23.26
N GLY A 69 -31.04 -26.25 -22.82
CA GLY A 69 -29.91 -27.14 -22.62
C GLY A 69 -28.78 -26.40 -21.92
N SER A 70 -29.11 -25.40 -21.09
CA SER A 70 -28.13 -24.71 -20.26
C SER A 70 -27.77 -25.64 -19.12
N THR A 71 -26.87 -26.59 -19.38
CA THR A 71 -26.04 -27.14 -18.30
C THR A 71 -25.42 -25.92 -17.62
N ASN A 72 -25.85 -25.64 -16.39
CA ASN A 72 -25.25 -24.65 -15.51
C ASN A 72 -23.76 -24.96 -15.42
N LYS A 73 -22.97 -24.43 -16.36
CA LYS A 73 -21.54 -24.29 -16.20
C LYS A 73 -21.44 -23.26 -15.08
N THR A 74 -21.25 -23.76 -13.86
CA THR A 74 -20.61 -23.02 -12.78
C THR A 74 -19.25 -22.58 -13.31
N THR A 75 -19.28 -21.44 -14.00
CA THR A 75 -18.14 -20.82 -14.67
C THR A 75 -17.58 -19.89 -13.62
N GLY A 76 -16.73 -20.46 -12.78
CA GLY A 76 -16.17 -19.83 -11.61
C GLY A 76 -15.34 -20.88 -10.90
N ASP A 77 -14.19 -20.47 -10.41
CA ASP A 77 -13.15 -21.33 -9.84
C ASP A 77 -13.73 -22.57 -9.12
N THR A 78 -13.65 -23.72 -9.78
CA THR A 78 -14.21 -24.98 -9.28
C THR A 78 -13.56 -25.38 -7.96
N LEU A 79 -12.35 -24.87 -7.68
CA LEU A 79 -11.69 -25.02 -6.39
C LEU A 79 -12.40 -24.20 -5.30
N ARG A 80 -12.87 -22.99 -5.58
CA ARG A 80 -13.64 -22.20 -4.60
C ARG A 80 -14.96 -22.86 -4.25
N ALA A 81 -15.69 -23.36 -5.24
CA ALA A 81 -16.96 -24.06 -5.01
C ALA A 81 -16.81 -25.39 -4.26
N SER A 82 -15.67 -26.07 -4.44
CA SER A 82 -15.41 -27.39 -3.83
C SER A 82 -14.66 -27.32 -2.48
N THR A 83 -13.82 -26.32 -2.26
CA THR A 83 -12.97 -26.20 -1.06
C THR A 83 -13.35 -25.04 -0.15
N GLY A 84 -14.07 -24.04 -0.67
CA GLY A 84 -14.34 -22.78 0.06
C GLY A 84 -13.09 -21.91 0.28
N ILE A 85 -11.94 -22.27 -0.29
CA ILE A 85 -10.68 -21.55 -0.10
C ILE A 85 -10.66 -20.33 -1.02
N ARG A 86 -10.45 -19.15 -0.42
CA ARG A 86 -10.27 -17.87 -1.13
C ARG A 86 -8.79 -17.67 -1.48
N PRO A 87 -8.46 -17.14 -2.67
CA PRO A 87 -7.09 -16.68 -2.94
C PRO A 87 -6.68 -15.59 -1.96
N SER A 88 -5.42 -15.62 -1.54
CA SER A 88 -4.86 -14.60 -0.64
C SER A 88 -4.99 -13.18 -1.23
N LEU A 89 -5.30 -12.20 -0.37
CA LEU A 89 -5.33 -10.78 -0.74
C LEU A 89 -3.93 -10.15 -0.73
N HIS A 90 -2.95 -10.80 -0.11
CA HIS A 90 -1.63 -10.20 0.08
C HIS A 90 -0.88 -9.92 -1.22
N PRO A 91 -0.87 -10.79 -2.25
CA PRO A 91 -0.12 -10.52 -3.48
C PRO A 91 -0.51 -9.20 -4.15
N ILE A 92 -1.80 -8.87 -4.21
CA ILE A 92 -2.26 -7.59 -4.78
C ILE A 92 -1.84 -6.42 -3.89
N THR A 93 -1.98 -6.54 -2.57
CA THR A 93 -1.57 -5.49 -1.62
C THR A 93 -0.06 -5.24 -1.70
N ILE A 94 0.77 -6.28 -1.74
CA ILE A 94 2.23 -6.19 -1.83
C ILE A 94 2.63 -5.49 -3.13
N ASN A 95 2.04 -5.87 -4.26
CA ASN A 95 2.32 -5.22 -5.55
C ASN A 95 1.98 -3.72 -5.51
N CYS A 96 0.84 -3.34 -4.93
CA CYS A 96 0.47 -1.93 -4.78
C CYS A 96 1.45 -1.16 -3.87
N VAL A 97 1.88 -1.76 -2.75
CA VAL A 97 2.87 -1.15 -1.85
C VAL A 97 4.22 -1.00 -2.57
N ALA A 98 4.65 -2.03 -3.32
CA ALA A 98 5.86 -1.98 -4.12
C ALA A 98 5.78 -0.88 -5.20
N GLU A 99 4.62 -0.70 -5.84
CA GLU A 99 4.40 0.39 -6.79
C GLU A 99 4.48 1.76 -6.10
N ALA A 100 3.86 1.91 -4.92
CA ALA A 100 3.96 3.14 -4.13
C ALA A 100 5.41 3.46 -3.74
N LEU A 101 6.21 2.46 -3.34
CA LEU A 101 7.65 2.61 -3.06
C LEU A 101 8.43 3.07 -4.31
N LEU A 102 8.12 2.53 -5.49
CA LEU A 102 8.73 2.94 -6.76
C LEU A 102 8.37 4.40 -7.11
N LEU A 103 7.13 4.80 -6.90
CA LEU A 103 6.71 6.18 -7.18
C LEU A 103 7.35 7.15 -6.18
N ARG A 104 7.41 6.81 -4.88
CA ARG A 104 8.13 7.57 -3.86
C ARG A 104 9.61 7.72 -4.22
N SER A 105 10.27 6.65 -4.67
CA SER A 105 11.68 6.71 -5.04
C SER A 105 11.93 7.60 -6.26
N ARG A 106 11.05 7.56 -7.26
CA ARG A 106 11.09 8.51 -8.40
C ARG A 106 10.92 9.95 -7.94
N SER A 107 10.01 10.21 -7.00
CA SER A 107 9.80 11.55 -6.43
C SER A 107 11.06 12.10 -5.78
N ARG A 108 11.73 11.28 -4.94
CA ARG A 108 12.98 11.65 -4.26
C ARG A 108 14.13 11.94 -5.21
N LEU A 109 14.15 11.27 -6.37
CA LEU A 109 15.13 11.53 -7.44
C LEU A 109 14.76 12.74 -8.32
N GLY A 110 13.75 13.53 -7.92
CA GLY A 110 13.28 14.70 -8.67
C GLY A 110 12.57 14.36 -9.99
N LYS A 111 12.19 13.10 -10.20
CA LYS A 111 11.45 12.68 -11.40
C LYS A 111 9.99 13.06 -11.25
N LYS A 112 9.42 13.63 -12.30
CA LYS A 112 8.00 14.00 -12.39
C LYS A 112 7.19 12.84 -12.98
N GLN A 113 5.88 12.89 -12.80
CA GLN A 113 4.97 12.01 -13.53
C GLN A 113 5.06 12.26 -15.04
N GLU A 114 4.54 11.33 -15.84
CA GLU A 114 4.49 11.46 -17.31
C GLU A 114 3.74 12.74 -17.75
N ASN A 115 2.76 13.17 -16.95
CA ASN A 115 1.99 14.40 -17.16
C ASN A 115 2.73 15.68 -16.74
N GLY A 116 3.93 15.56 -16.15
CA GLY A 116 4.72 16.67 -15.61
C GLY A 116 4.37 17.07 -14.18
N ASP A 117 3.38 16.45 -13.56
CA ASP A 117 2.97 16.71 -12.19
C ASP A 117 3.94 16.10 -11.15
N PRO A 118 4.10 16.71 -9.97
CA PRO A 118 4.88 16.14 -8.88
C PRO A 118 4.25 14.84 -8.37
N ILE A 119 5.08 13.88 -7.96
CA ILE A 119 4.62 12.61 -7.41
C ILE A 119 4.33 12.80 -5.91
N THR A 120 3.05 12.72 -5.55
CA THR A 120 2.55 13.01 -4.19
C THR A 120 2.34 11.75 -3.36
N ILE A 121 3.44 11.04 -3.06
CA ILE A 121 3.42 9.81 -2.23
C ILE A 121 4.40 9.89 -1.05
N ASP A 122 5.28 10.89 -1.00
CA ASP A 122 6.25 10.98 0.08
C ASP A 122 5.68 11.70 1.31
N THR A 123 5.38 10.95 2.37
CA THR A 123 4.88 11.50 3.63
C THR A 123 5.94 12.24 4.44
N SER A 124 7.23 12.05 4.12
CA SER A 124 8.31 12.83 4.76
C SER A 124 8.42 14.25 4.21
N ASP A 125 7.80 14.54 3.06
CA ASP A 125 7.78 15.88 2.49
C ASP A 125 6.62 16.68 3.10
N SER A 126 6.95 17.64 3.97
CA SER A 126 5.97 18.53 4.60
C SER A 126 5.16 19.38 3.62
N SER A 127 5.61 19.48 2.36
CA SER A 127 4.89 20.23 1.32
C SER A 127 3.72 19.45 0.72
N VAL A 128 3.67 18.12 0.90
CA VAL A 128 2.61 17.26 0.37
C VAL A 128 1.56 17.03 1.47
N GLU A 129 0.31 17.37 1.17
CA GLU A 129 -0.78 17.14 2.11
C GLU A 129 -1.02 15.64 2.30
N ALA A 130 -1.18 15.23 3.56
CA ALA A 130 -1.39 13.83 3.93
C ALA A 130 -2.64 13.22 3.24
N LEU A 131 -3.68 14.04 3.04
CA LEU A 131 -4.87 13.63 2.30
C LEU A 131 -4.55 13.31 0.83
N GLN A 132 -3.66 14.07 0.20
CA GLN A 132 -3.26 13.83 -1.18
C GLN A 132 -2.48 12.52 -1.31
N VAL A 133 -1.59 12.22 -0.35
CA VAL A 133 -0.90 10.92 -0.29
C VAL A 133 -1.90 9.76 -0.17
N ALA A 134 -2.89 9.90 0.72
CA ALA A 134 -3.92 8.88 0.91
C ALA A 134 -4.77 8.67 -0.36
N ILE A 135 -5.15 9.74 -1.06
CA ILE A 135 -5.88 9.67 -2.33
C ILE A 135 -5.04 8.95 -3.39
N THR A 136 -3.75 9.29 -3.53
CA THR A 136 -2.87 8.65 -4.49
C THR A 136 -2.69 7.17 -4.18
N ALA A 137 -2.45 6.81 -2.92
CA ALA A 137 -2.33 5.41 -2.49
C ALA A 137 -3.62 4.61 -2.74
N GLY A 138 -4.78 5.21 -2.44
CA GLY A 138 -6.09 4.62 -2.75
C GLY A 138 -6.30 4.42 -4.26
N GLY A 139 -5.85 5.38 -5.07
CA GLY A 139 -5.88 5.28 -6.54
C GLY A 139 -5.05 4.11 -7.07
N ILE A 140 -3.85 3.88 -6.51
CA ILE A 140 -3.02 2.71 -6.86
C ILE A 140 -3.77 1.41 -6.56
N ALA A 141 -4.36 1.30 -5.37
CA ALA A 141 -5.11 0.12 -4.97
C ALA A 141 -6.32 -0.14 -5.88
N VAL A 142 -7.13 0.90 -6.16
CA VAL A 142 -8.31 0.80 -7.04
C VAL A 142 -7.90 0.38 -8.45
N ASN A 143 -6.84 0.97 -9.01
CA ASN A 143 -6.35 0.60 -10.34
C ASN A 143 -5.91 -0.87 -10.41
N ALA A 144 -5.20 -1.36 -9.39
CA ALA A 144 -4.78 -2.77 -9.33
C ALA A 144 -5.97 -3.73 -9.16
N ILE A 145 -6.97 -3.36 -8.35
CA ILE A 145 -8.22 -4.11 -8.18
C ILE A 145 -8.96 -4.20 -9.52
N ASP A 146 -9.11 -3.08 -10.21
CA ASP A 146 -9.77 -3.01 -11.51
C ASP A 146 -9.05 -3.87 -12.56
N GLN A 147 -7.71 -3.84 -12.57
CA GLN A 147 -6.92 -4.68 -13.46
C GLN A 147 -7.14 -6.17 -13.16
N ARG A 148 -7.09 -6.57 -11.88
CA ARG A 148 -7.36 -7.94 -11.45
C ARG A 148 -8.75 -8.40 -11.85
N ASN A 149 -9.77 -7.58 -11.60
CA ASN A 149 -11.16 -7.92 -11.94
C ASN A 149 -11.35 -8.05 -13.46
N LYS A 150 -10.72 -7.18 -14.27
CA LYS A 150 -10.74 -7.28 -15.74
C LYS A 150 -10.03 -8.54 -16.25
N SER A 151 -8.92 -8.94 -15.63
CA SER A 151 -8.22 -10.18 -15.98
C SER A 151 -9.07 -11.42 -15.66
N ALA A 152 -9.73 -11.43 -14.50
CA ALA A 152 -10.66 -12.49 -14.12
C ALA A 152 -11.80 -12.66 -15.15
N ASP A 153 -12.39 -11.55 -15.60
CA ASP A 153 -13.43 -11.56 -16.63
C ASP A 153 -12.93 -12.12 -17.98
N ALA A 154 -11.66 -11.85 -18.33
CA ALA A 154 -11.06 -12.26 -19.60
C ALA A 154 -10.73 -13.76 -19.65
N ASP A 155 -10.29 -14.33 -18.53
CA ASP A 155 -9.91 -15.75 -18.43
C ASP A 155 -11.13 -16.69 -18.35
N GLY A 156 -12.35 -16.12 -18.23
CA GLY A 156 -13.58 -16.90 -18.09
C GLY A 156 -13.73 -17.52 -16.69
N ASP A 157 -12.82 -17.21 -15.78
CA ASP A 157 -12.93 -17.49 -14.36
C ASP A 157 -13.94 -16.49 -13.79
N GLY A 158 -15.24 -16.80 -13.87
CA GLY A 158 -16.35 -15.86 -13.62
C GLY A 158 -16.42 -15.19 -12.23
N GLU A 159 -17.62 -14.86 -11.74
CA GLU A 159 -17.87 -14.05 -10.51
C GLU A 159 -17.09 -14.46 -9.26
N ASN A 160 -16.52 -15.67 -9.23
CA ASN A 160 -15.70 -16.20 -8.14
C ASN A 160 -14.24 -15.70 -8.10
N ALA A 161 -13.70 -15.12 -9.16
CA ALA A 161 -12.34 -14.56 -9.17
C ALA A 161 -12.31 -13.03 -8.95
N VAL A 162 -13.47 -12.38 -9.06
CA VAL A 162 -13.68 -10.96 -8.76
C VAL A 162 -13.65 -10.73 -7.26
N LEU A 163 -12.93 -9.69 -6.82
CA LEU A 163 -12.88 -9.31 -5.41
C LEU A 163 -14.23 -8.73 -4.97
N ASP A 164 -14.75 -9.19 -3.84
CA ASP A 164 -15.94 -8.60 -3.23
C ASP A 164 -15.64 -7.23 -2.59
N THR A 165 -16.69 -6.48 -2.24
CA THR A 165 -16.53 -5.13 -1.69
C THR A 165 -15.70 -5.12 -0.40
N SER A 166 -15.80 -6.15 0.44
CA SER A 166 -15.04 -6.24 1.68
C SER A 166 -13.56 -6.52 1.41
N GLU A 167 -13.25 -7.38 0.44
CA GLU A 167 -11.89 -7.68 0.00
C GLU A 167 -11.24 -6.43 -0.63
N GLN A 168 -11.98 -5.70 -1.49
CA GLN A 168 -11.51 -4.45 -2.09
C GLN A 168 -11.21 -3.37 -1.05
N GLN A 169 -12.09 -3.21 -0.06
CA GLN A 169 -11.88 -2.29 1.06
C GLN A 169 -10.67 -2.68 1.90
N THR A 170 -10.46 -3.98 2.12
CA THR A 170 -9.30 -4.49 2.88
C THR A 170 -7.99 -4.20 2.16
N VAL A 171 -7.91 -4.50 0.86
CA VAL A 171 -6.74 -4.20 0.03
C VAL A 171 -6.46 -2.70 0.02
N SER A 172 -7.49 -1.88 -0.22
CA SER A 172 -7.34 -0.41 -0.27
C SER A 172 -6.92 0.17 1.08
N GLY A 173 -7.54 -0.28 2.17
CA GLY A 173 -7.23 0.16 3.53
C GLY A 173 -5.80 -0.18 3.94
N ARG A 174 -5.30 -1.37 3.58
CA ARG A 174 -3.91 -1.77 3.82
C ARG A 174 -2.91 -0.95 3.03
N VAL A 175 -3.14 -0.76 1.73
CA VAL A 175 -2.23 0.03 0.89
C VAL A 175 -2.13 1.46 1.43
N VAL A 176 -3.27 2.11 1.69
CA VAL A 176 -3.29 3.46 2.28
C VAL A 176 -2.65 3.44 3.67
N GLY A 177 -2.97 2.47 4.51
CA GLY A 177 -2.46 2.35 5.88
C GLY A 177 -0.94 2.20 5.95
N VAL A 178 -0.35 1.41 5.05
CA VAL A 178 1.10 1.23 4.91
C VAL A 178 1.73 2.51 4.36
N VAL A 179 1.23 3.04 3.24
CA VAL A 179 1.82 4.22 2.57
C VAL A 179 1.85 5.44 3.50
N MET A 180 0.76 5.68 4.22
CA MET A 180 0.65 6.79 5.18
C MET A 180 1.61 6.67 6.37
N ARG A 181 2.10 5.46 6.67
CA ARG A 181 2.99 5.16 7.80
C ARG A 181 4.38 4.70 7.36
N LEU A 182 4.76 4.94 6.11
CA LEU A 182 6.05 4.49 5.58
C LEU A 182 7.25 4.87 6.46
N PRO A 183 7.42 6.13 6.92
CA PRO A 183 8.59 6.49 7.72
C PRO A 183 8.70 5.71 9.02
N GLU A 184 7.57 5.49 9.70
CA GLU A 184 7.49 4.75 10.97
C GLU A 184 7.81 3.27 10.77
N LEU A 185 7.17 2.66 9.76
CA LEU A 185 7.36 1.24 9.44
C LEU A 185 8.77 0.95 8.91
N GLU A 186 9.37 1.86 8.14
CA GLU A 186 10.75 1.74 7.66
C GLU A 186 11.76 1.82 8.82
N SER A 187 11.57 2.77 9.75
CA SER A 187 12.40 2.85 10.95
C SER A 187 12.29 1.57 11.77
N LEU A 188 11.06 1.10 12.02
CA LEU A 188 10.81 -0.12 12.77
C LEU A 188 11.45 -1.36 12.10
N LEU A 189 11.37 -1.46 10.77
CA LEU A 189 11.99 -2.53 10.00
C LEU A 189 13.51 -2.54 10.20
N VAL A 190 14.16 -1.37 10.08
CA VAL A 190 15.61 -1.25 10.29
C VAL A 190 15.97 -1.64 11.73
N ASP A 191 15.22 -1.14 12.72
CA ASP A 191 15.48 -1.43 14.14
C ASP A 191 15.37 -2.92 14.45
N LYS A 192 14.31 -3.59 13.97
CA LYS A 192 14.13 -5.04 14.16
C LYS A 192 15.25 -5.84 13.49
N VAL A 193 15.59 -5.55 12.24
CA VAL A 193 16.64 -6.28 11.51
C VAL A 193 18.03 -6.04 12.12
N LYS A 194 18.31 -4.81 12.56
CA LYS A 194 19.58 -4.45 13.20
C LYS A 194 19.82 -5.19 14.53
N GLY A 195 18.75 -5.52 15.25
CA GLY A 195 18.81 -6.29 16.49
C GLY A 195 19.23 -7.76 16.29
N VAL A 196 19.17 -8.27 15.07
CA VAL A 196 19.34 -9.70 14.79
C VAL A 196 20.74 -10.01 14.28
N GLY A 197 21.55 -10.64 15.14
CA GLY A 197 22.96 -10.88 14.87
C GLY A 197 23.25 -11.79 13.66
N TRP A 198 22.36 -12.75 13.34
CA TRP A 198 22.58 -13.64 12.21
C TRP A 198 22.42 -12.92 10.87
N VAL A 199 21.47 -11.98 10.76
CA VAL A 199 21.23 -11.22 9.52
C VAL A 199 22.49 -10.47 9.11
N SER A 200 23.10 -9.73 10.06
CA SER A 200 24.33 -8.99 9.80
C SER A 200 25.55 -9.88 9.55
N LYS A 201 25.60 -11.04 10.21
CA LYS A 201 26.69 -12.03 10.06
C LYS A 201 26.70 -12.65 8.67
N TYR A 202 25.53 -12.98 8.13
CA TYR A 202 25.41 -13.65 6.82
C TYR A 202 25.17 -12.68 5.66
N GLY A 203 24.87 -11.40 5.94
CA GLY A 203 24.63 -10.40 4.91
C GLY A 203 23.24 -10.53 4.28
N GLU A 204 22.25 -10.95 5.07
CA GLU A 204 20.89 -11.25 4.62
C GLU A 204 19.96 -10.02 4.67
N GLU A 205 20.49 -8.80 4.82
CA GLU A 205 19.68 -7.57 4.94
C GLU A 205 18.77 -7.36 3.71
N GLU A 206 19.21 -7.75 2.53
CA GLU A 206 18.45 -7.61 1.28
C GLU A 206 17.22 -8.53 1.21
N SER A 207 17.22 -9.65 1.94
CA SER A 207 16.05 -10.54 2.05
C SER A 207 14.87 -9.87 2.76
N PHE A 208 15.16 -8.86 3.58
CA PHE A 208 14.20 -7.98 4.26
C PHE A 208 13.92 -6.68 3.46
N GLY A 209 14.53 -6.51 2.30
CA GLY A 209 14.39 -5.28 1.51
C GLY A 209 15.17 -4.08 2.07
N LEU A 210 16.21 -4.33 2.87
CA LEU A 210 17.09 -3.30 3.41
C LEU A 210 18.45 -3.32 2.70
N LEU A 211 19.03 -2.14 2.53
CA LEU A 211 20.43 -2.01 2.16
C LEU A 211 21.32 -2.20 3.38
N ARG A 212 22.49 -2.80 3.16
CA ARG A 212 23.48 -2.97 4.22
C ARG A 212 23.93 -1.65 4.85
N SER A 213 23.95 -0.56 4.08
CA SER A 213 24.23 0.79 4.57
C SER A 213 23.14 1.32 5.50
N GLU A 214 21.86 1.00 5.28
CA GLU A 214 20.76 1.40 6.18
C GLU A 214 20.92 0.80 7.59
N VAL A 215 21.43 -0.43 7.68
CA VAL A 215 21.57 -1.14 8.96
C VAL A 215 22.84 -0.73 9.71
N LYS A 216 23.94 -0.52 8.99
CA LYS A 216 25.25 -0.21 9.57
C LYS A 216 25.45 1.26 9.86
N ASP A 217 25.03 2.12 8.95
CA ASP A 217 25.24 3.55 9.05
C ASP A 217 23.99 4.18 9.68
N SER A 218 24.18 4.97 10.73
CA SER A 218 23.05 5.61 11.43
C SER A 218 22.38 6.71 10.61
N GLU A 219 22.99 7.08 9.47
CA GLU A 219 22.49 8.06 8.50
C GLU A 219 22.51 7.42 7.10
N GLY A 220 21.79 6.31 6.92
CA GLY A 220 21.63 5.67 5.62
C GLY A 220 21.23 6.70 4.55
N ASP A 221 21.96 6.72 3.43
CA ASP A 221 21.69 7.66 2.34
C ASP A 221 20.34 7.34 1.69
N SER A 222 19.33 8.15 2.03
CA SER A 222 17.97 8.03 1.50
C SER A 222 17.92 8.13 -0.04
N GLY A 223 18.91 8.79 -0.67
CA GLY A 223 19.05 8.85 -2.11
C GLY A 223 19.49 7.51 -2.69
N GLN A 224 20.50 6.87 -2.10
CA GLN A 224 20.96 5.55 -2.51
C GLN A 224 19.84 4.50 -2.42
N LEU A 225 19.05 4.51 -1.34
CA LEU A 225 17.87 3.64 -1.23
C LEU A 225 16.88 3.90 -2.37
N ALA A 226 16.58 5.16 -2.67
CA ALA A 226 15.64 5.51 -3.75
C ALA A 226 16.12 4.98 -5.11
N GLU A 227 17.42 5.10 -5.41
CA GLU A 227 18.01 4.53 -6.62
C GLU A 227 17.89 3.01 -6.67
N GLN A 228 18.23 2.32 -5.57
CA GLN A 228 18.16 0.86 -5.50
C GLN A 228 16.73 0.33 -5.60
N LEU A 229 15.75 0.99 -4.98
CA LEU A 229 14.33 0.64 -5.13
C LEU A 229 13.84 0.83 -6.57
N GLN A 230 14.43 1.73 -7.35
CA GLN A 230 14.10 1.88 -8.77
C GLN A 230 14.73 0.76 -9.62
N LEU A 231 15.98 0.40 -9.34
CA LEU A 231 16.77 -0.53 -10.15
C LEU A 231 16.54 -2.01 -9.82
N ASN A 232 16.25 -2.33 -8.56
CA ASN A 232 16.14 -3.69 -8.07
C ASN A 232 14.68 -4.01 -7.66
N PRO A 233 13.89 -4.66 -8.53
CA PRO A 233 12.52 -5.05 -8.23
C PRO A 233 12.43 -6.02 -7.06
N LEU A 234 13.40 -6.92 -6.89
CA LEU A 234 13.39 -7.92 -5.82
C LEU A 234 13.53 -7.25 -4.45
N LEU A 235 14.50 -6.33 -4.30
CA LEU A 235 14.66 -5.54 -3.08
C LEU A 235 13.36 -4.79 -2.74
N ARG A 236 12.73 -4.18 -3.74
CA ARG A 236 11.48 -3.44 -3.58
C ARG A 236 10.31 -4.34 -3.14
N MET A 237 10.21 -5.53 -3.70
CA MET A 237 9.17 -6.52 -3.33
C MET A 237 9.40 -7.03 -1.91
N ASN A 238 10.62 -7.44 -1.56
CA ASN A 238 10.97 -7.87 -0.21
C ASN A 238 10.65 -6.80 0.83
N ARG A 239 10.96 -5.53 0.52
CA ARG A 239 10.64 -4.40 1.39
C ARG A 239 9.13 -4.22 1.55
N ALA A 240 8.38 -4.29 0.45
CA ALA A 240 6.92 -4.18 0.48
C ALA A 240 6.26 -5.28 1.32
N GLU A 241 6.74 -6.53 1.22
CA GLU A 241 6.30 -7.65 2.05
C GLU A 241 6.54 -7.37 3.53
N CYS A 242 7.78 -7.01 3.90
CA CYS A 242 8.14 -6.77 5.30
C CYS A 242 7.34 -5.61 5.90
N LEU A 243 7.16 -4.51 5.15
CA LEU A 243 6.36 -3.36 5.59
C LEU A 243 4.88 -3.72 5.76
N LEU A 244 4.32 -4.54 4.88
CA LEU A 244 2.94 -5.00 5.02
C LEU A 244 2.78 -5.90 6.24
N ALA A 245 3.72 -6.82 6.48
CA ALA A 245 3.69 -7.67 7.66
C ALA A 245 3.77 -6.87 8.97
N LEU A 246 4.70 -5.90 9.05
CA LEU A 246 4.80 -5.00 10.20
C LEU A 246 3.52 -4.20 10.40
N PHE A 247 2.92 -3.67 9.34
CA PHE A 247 1.64 -2.95 9.43
C PHE A 247 0.51 -3.84 9.96
N ILE A 248 0.38 -5.05 9.41
CA ILE A 248 -0.65 -6.00 9.84
C ILE A 248 -0.49 -6.29 11.33
N ASP A 249 0.73 -6.55 11.77
CA ASP A 249 1.01 -6.95 13.14
C ASP A 249 0.89 -5.82 14.16
N THR A 250 1.46 -4.66 13.87
CA THR A 250 1.55 -3.54 14.82
C THR A 250 0.34 -2.60 14.79
N VAL A 251 -0.41 -2.56 13.68
CA VAL A 251 -1.51 -1.61 13.47
C VAL A 251 -2.83 -2.32 13.24
N GLU A 252 -2.91 -3.19 12.23
CA GLU A 252 -4.20 -3.76 11.80
C GLU A 252 -4.80 -4.69 12.87
N LYS A 253 -4.07 -5.74 13.28
CA LYS A 253 -4.57 -6.71 14.26
C LYS A 253 -4.98 -6.03 15.58
N PRO A 254 -4.15 -5.19 16.22
CA PRO A 254 -4.51 -4.62 17.52
C PRO A 254 -5.74 -3.68 17.44
N GLN A 255 -5.94 -3.02 16.28
CA GLN A 255 -7.11 -2.18 16.06
C GLN A 255 -8.37 -3.02 15.85
N LEU A 256 -8.29 -4.08 15.03
CA LEU A 256 -9.41 -4.98 14.78
C LEU A 256 -9.87 -5.72 16.03
N GLU A 257 -8.92 -6.18 16.86
CA GLU A 257 -9.20 -6.80 18.16
C GLU A 257 -9.91 -5.84 19.10
N ARG A 258 -9.46 -4.57 19.16
CA ARG A 258 -10.07 -3.54 19.99
C ARG A 258 -11.52 -3.26 19.63
N ILE A 259 -11.86 -3.29 18.33
CA ILE A 259 -13.22 -3.03 17.84
C ILE A 259 -14.06 -4.31 17.68
N GLY A 260 -13.48 -5.49 17.90
CA GLY A 260 -14.15 -6.78 17.74
C GLY A 260 -14.53 -7.12 16.29
N GLN A 261 -13.86 -6.52 15.31
CA GLN A 261 -14.13 -6.73 13.88
C GLN A 261 -13.16 -7.75 13.29
N ARG A 262 -13.59 -8.45 12.24
CA ARG A 262 -12.73 -9.36 11.46
C ARG A 262 -12.65 -8.89 10.02
N VAL A 263 -11.50 -9.08 9.40
CA VAL A 263 -11.26 -8.86 7.96
C VAL A 263 -11.28 -10.19 7.20
N PRO A 264 -11.48 -10.20 5.87
CA PRO A 264 -11.66 -11.43 5.07
C PRO A 264 -10.57 -12.49 5.23
N ASP A 265 -9.31 -12.11 5.45
CA ASP A 265 -8.18 -13.03 5.64
C ASP A 265 -7.71 -13.16 7.10
N SER A 266 -8.49 -12.60 8.03
CA SER A 266 -8.19 -12.60 9.48
C SER A 266 -6.83 -11.97 9.84
N SER A 267 -6.30 -11.05 9.02
CA SER A 267 -5.05 -10.34 9.30
C SER A 267 -3.86 -11.27 9.57
N ARG A 268 -3.83 -12.43 8.91
CA ARG A 268 -2.72 -13.38 9.04
C ARG A 268 -1.57 -12.93 8.12
N VAL A 269 -0.34 -13.18 8.56
CA VAL A 269 0.86 -12.99 7.73
C VAL A 269 1.30 -14.37 7.25
N ASP A 270 0.88 -14.76 6.05
CA ASP A 270 1.13 -16.09 5.46
C ASP A 270 1.98 -16.04 4.18
N PHE A 271 2.45 -14.85 3.81
CA PHE A 271 3.21 -14.55 2.60
C PHE A 271 4.71 -14.35 2.87
N ILE A 272 5.14 -14.51 4.13
CA ILE A 272 6.52 -14.39 4.56
C ILE A 272 7.00 -15.75 5.09
N ASP A 273 8.26 -16.09 4.81
CA ASP A 273 8.95 -17.25 5.36
C ASP A 273 9.16 -17.16 6.88
N ALA A 274 9.33 -18.31 7.52
CA ALA A 274 9.36 -18.40 8.98
C ALA A 274 10.50 -17.58 9.60
N ASP A 275 11.69 -17.58 8.98
CA ASP A 275 12.87 -16.89 9.51
C ASP A 275 12.67 -15.37 9.52
N ARG A 276 12.12 -14.79 8.43
CA ARG A 276 11.77 -13.36 8.41
C ARG A 276 10.61 -13.06 9.34
N LEU A 277 9.60 -13.93 9.44
CA LEU A 277 8.46 -13.72 10.32
C LEU A 277 8.90 -13.67 11.79
N GLU A 278 9.81 -14.54 12.20
CA GLU A 278 10.41 -14.54 13.54
C GLU A 278 11.07 -13.19 13.84
N VAL A 279 11.86 -12.65 12.91
CA VAL A 279 12.51 -11.35 13.08
C VAL A 279 11.50 -10.20 13.17
N LEU A 280 10.45 -10.22 12.35
CA LEU A 280 9.50 -9.11 12.23
C LEU A 280 8.44 -9.09 13.35
N VAL A 281 7.98 -10.27 13.80
CA VAL A 281 6.82 -10.43 14.68
C VAL A 281 7.19 -11.01 16.05
N ALA A 282 8.47 -11.29 16.32
CA ALA A 282 8.88 -11.69 17.67
C ALA A 282 8.35 -10.71 18.73
N GLU A 283 7.71 -11.29 19.75
CA GLU A 283 7.29 -10.59 20.96
C GLU A 283 8.56 -10.19 21.72
N ASP A 284 8.77 -8.88 21.90
CA ASP A 284 9.84 -8.32 22.75
C ASP A 284 9.57 -8.55 24.25
#